data_AF-A0A381YFY6-F1
#
_entry.id   AF-A0A381YFY6-F1
#
_cell.length_a   1.000
_cell.length_b   1.000
_cell.length_c   1.000
_cell.angle_alpha   90.00
_cell.angle_beta   90.00
_cell.angle_gamma   90.00
#
_symmetry.space_group_name_H-M   'P 1'
#
loop_
_entity.id
_entity.type
_entity.pdbx_description
1 polymer ?
#
loop_
_entity_poly.entity_id
_entity_poly.type
_entity_poly.pdbx_seq_one_letter_code
_entity_poly.pdbx_strand_id
1 'polypeptide(L)'
;VPELYRCCEIAFEVMVEGLGVGRIIARPFAGEVGDFQRTVRRRDFTCPAPGDTLFDRATAAGVPVVTIGKVDDLFAGRGISKAVHTSSDDDVMDALESTLTSTPRGIIMANLVDFDTVYGHRNDVLGYAANLEQFDRRLASLLPHVQVGDLFIITADHGNDPTTPSTDHSREYVPVLISGSSVRAGTNVGTRSSFADVGQTIAEGLGLKPLESGMSFLSEIALEA
;
A
#
# COMPACT_ATOMS: atom_id res chain seq x y z
N VAL A 1 -18.16 -17.38 17.00
CA VAL A 1 -17.25 -16.31 16.51
C VAL A 1 -16.19 -15.97 17.54
N PRO A 2 -16.49 -15.64 18.81
CA PRO A 2 -15.45 -15.36 19.81
C PRO A 2 -14.41 -16.48 19.93
N GLU A 3 -14.87 -17.74 19.98
CA GLU A 3 -13.96 -18.90 20.03
C GLU A 3 -13.07 -19.04 18.79
N LEU A 4 -13.58 -18.72 17.59
CA LEU A 4 -12.76 -18.70 16.38
C LEU A 4 -11.65 -17.66 16.47
N TYR A 5 -11.96 -16.47 17.00
CA TYR A 5 -10.95 -15.43 17.20
C TYR A 5 -9.90 -15.85 18.22
N ARG A 6 -10.31 -16.47 19.33
CA ARG A 6 -9.39 -17.04 20.32
C ARG A 6 -8.46 -18.09 19.69
N CYS A 7 -8.98 -18.98 18.84
CA CYS A 7 -8.15 -19.94 18.10
C CYS A 7 -7.16 -19.24 17.15
N CYS A 8 -7.57 -18.16 16.49
CA CYS A 8 -6.69 -17.37 15.64
C CYS A 8 -5.60 -16.63 16.43
N GLU A 9 -5.89 -16.16 17.64
CA GLU A 9 -4.89 -15.55 18.55
C GLU A 9 -3.84 -16.58 18.97
N ILE A 10 -4.25 -17.79 19.37
CA ILE A 10 -3.31 -18.89 19.67
C ILE A 10 -2.48 -19.26 18.42
N ALA A 11 -3.12 -19.34 17.25
CA ALA A 11 -2.41 -19.61 16.00
C ALA A 11 -1.44 -18.48 15.64
N PHE A 12 -1.74 -17.23 16.00
CA PHE A 12 -0.85 -16.09 15.79
C PHE A 12 0.44 -16.26 16.60
N GLU A 13 0.35 -16.55 17.90
CA GLU A 13 1.50 -16.80 18.77
C GLU A 13 2.39 -17.93 18.21
N VAL A 14 1.79 -19.03 17.76
CA VAL A 14 2.55 -20.19 17.26
C VAL A 14 3.15 -19.93 15.87
N MET A 15 2.37 -19.39 14.94
CA MET A 15 2.72 -19.35 13.52
C MET A 15 3.42 -18.05 13.12
N VAL A 16 2.96 -16.91 13.63
CA VAL A 16 3.51 -15.60 13.29
C VAL A 16 4.79 -15.38 14.06
N GLU A 17 4.75 -15.50 15.39
CA GLU A 17 5.95 -15.27 16.23
C GLU A 17 6.94 -16.44 16.15
N GLY A 18 6.47 -17.67 15.92
CA GLY A 18 7.32 -18.85 15.86
C GLY A 18 7.90 -19.17 14.47
N LEU A 19 7.08 -19.10 13.41
CA LEU A 19 7.45 -19.57 12.07
C LEU A 19 7.55 -18.44 11.02
N GLY A 20 7.26 -17.20 11.39
CA GLY A 20 7.34 -16.05 10.49
C GLY A 20 6.21 -15.95 9.47
N VAL A 21 5.05 -16.57 9.73
CA VAL A 21 3.85 -16.38 8.90
C VAL A 21 3.41 -14.91 9.02
N GLY A 22 3.12 -14.24 7.90
CA GLY A 22 2.80 -12.80 7.94
C GLY A 22 1.46 -12.44 8.59
N ARG A 23 0.46 -13.35 8.51
CA ARG A 23 -0.91 -13.08 8.98
C ARG A 23 -1.72 -14.34 9.24
N ILE A 24 -2.56 -14.32 10.27
CA ILE A 24 -3.64 -15.28 10.50
C ILE A 24 -4.99 -14.62 10.17
N ILE A 25 -5.89 -15.30 9.44
CA ILE A 25 -7.17 -14.73 9.03
C ILE A 25 -8.34 -15.60 9.53
N ALA A 26 -9.20 -15.02 10.36
CA ALA A 26 -10.48 -15.61 10.72
C ALA A 26 -11.47 -15.46 9.56
N ARG A 27 -11.94 -16.60 9.01
CA ARG A 27 -12.93 -16.66 7.92
C ARG A 27 -14.23 -17.34 8.36
N PRO A 28 -15.05 -16.71 9.22
CA PRO A 28 -16.33 -17.29 9.61
C PRO A 28 -17.30 -17.32 8.42
N PHE A 29 -17.97 -18.46 8.24
CA PHE A 29 -19.03 -18.65 7.25
C PHE A 29 -20.35 -19.05 7.91
N ALA A 30 -21.45 -18.96 7.18
CA ALA A 30 -22.79 -19.40 7.55
C ALA A 30 -23.45 -20.09 6.35
N GLY A 31 -24.62 -20.69 6.55
CA GLY A 31 -25.34 -21.45 5.54
C GLY A 31 -25.26 -22.96 5.76
N GLU A 32 -25.67 -23.72 4.74
CA GLU A 32 -25.79 -25.17 4.80
C GLU A 32 -24.96 -25.84 3.70
N VAL A 33 -24.89 -27.17 3.72
CA VAL A 33 -24.18 -27.95 2.70
C VAL A 33 -24.73 -27.60 1.32
N GLY A 34 -23.88 -27.03 0.47
CA GLY A 34 -24.25 -26.58 -0.88
C GLY A 34 -24.49 -25.07 -1.02
N ASP A 35 -24.59 -24.32 0.08
CA ASP A 35 -24.81 -22.86 0.08
C ASP A 35 -24.09 -22.17 1.25
N PHE A 36 -22.77 -22.36 1.35
CA PHE A 36 -21.96 -21.67 2.35
C PHE A 36 -21.56 -20.28 1.89
N GLN A 37 -21.79 -19.29 2.75
CA GLN A 37 -21.42 -17.90 2.52
C GLN A 37 -20.50 -17.37 3.62
N ARG A 38 -19.39 -16.76 3.20
CA ARG A 38 -18.50 -16.05 4.14
C ARG A 38 -19.23 -14.85 4.73
N THR A 39 -19.10 -14.67 6.04
CA THR A 39 -19.73 -13.56 6.74
C THR A 39 -18.82 -12.34 6.77
N VAL A 40 -19.39 -11.17 7.03
CA VAL A 40 -18.65 -9.90 7.19
C VAL A 40 -17.75 -9.87 8.44
N ARG A 41 -17.84 -10.86 9.33
CA ARG A 41 -17.07 -10.96 10.57
C ARG A 41 -15.65 -11.49 10.37
N ARG A 42 -15.07 -11.24 9.19
CA ARG A 42 -13.66 -11.50 8.92
C ARG A 42 -12.80 -10.68 9.89
N ARG A 43 -11.74 -11.27 10.41
CA ARG A 43 -10.72 -10.55 11.20
C ARG A 43 -9.33 -11.04 10.82
N ASP A 44 -8.43 -10.11 10.64
CA ASP A 44 -7.05 -10.36 10.22
C ASP A 44 -6.13 -10.03 11.41
N PHE A 45 -5.22 -10.95 11.72
CA PHE A 45 -4.21 -10.83 12.78
C PHE A 45 -2.86 -10.76 12.09
N THR A 46 -2.39 -9.54 11.82
CA THR A 46 -1.17 -9.25 11.06
C THR A 46 0.01 -8.98 12.00
N CYS A 47 1.20 -9.48 11.65
CA CYS A 47 2.42 -9.14 12.37
C CYS A 47 2.66 -7.62 12.27
N PRO A 48 2.79 -6.88 13.40
CA PRO A 48 3.15 -5.48 13.33
C PRO A 48 4.57 -5.32 12.79
N ALA A 49 4.85 -4.16 12.19
CA ALA A 49 6.21 -3.82 11.77
C ALA A 49 7.19 -3.85 12.98
N PRO A 50 8.40 -4.40 12.83
CA PRO A 50 9.34 -4.61 13.95
C PRO A 50 9.92 -3.31 14.53
N GLY A 51 9.82 -2.19 13.80
CA GLY A 51 10.31 -0.88 14.23
C GLY A 51 9.30 0.22 13.91
N ASP A 52 9.66 1.47 14.22
CA ASP A 52 8.84 2.63 13.86
C ASP A 52 8.78 2.82 12.34
N THR A 53 7.57 2.94 11.83
CA THR A 53 7.32 3.21 10.42
C THR A 53 7.22 4.70 10.14
N LEU A 54 7.20 5.07 8.85
CA LEU A 54 6.85 6.42 8.42
C LEU A 54 5.50 6.88 9.00
N PHE A 55 4.53 5.98 9.10
CA PHE A 55 3.19 6.28 9.60
C PHE A 55 3.21 6.59 11.10
N ASP A 56 4.03 5.87 11.88
CA ASP A 56 4.27 6.20 13.30
C ASP A 56 4.90 7.57 13.46
N ARG A 57 5.93 7.89 12.65
CA ARG A 57 6.60 9.19 12.71
C ARG A 57 5.69 10.33 12.29
N ALA A 58 4.86 10.14 11.28
CA ALA A 58 3.89 11.12 10.81
C ALA A 58 2.83 11.40 11.89
N THR A 59 2.20 10.35 12.42
CA THR A 59 1.14 10.52 13.44
C THR A 59 1.67 11.09 14.75
N ALA A 60 2.87 10.69 15.19
CA ALA A 60 3.53 11.29 16.36
C ALA A 60 3.82 12.79 16.19
N ALA A 61 4.01 13.25 14.94
CA ALA A 61 4.19 14.67 14.61
C ALA A 61 2.86 15.40 14.31
N GLY A 62 1.71 14.75 14.47
CA GLY A 62 0.40 15.32 14.16
C GLY A 62 0.09 15.44 12.67
N VAL A 63 0.85 14.74 11.81
CA VAL A 63 0.60 14.68 10.36
C VAL A 63 -0.40 13.54 10.09
N PRO A 64 -1.57 13.82 9.49
CA PRO A 64 -2.56 12.79 9.19
C PRO A 64 -2.04 11.73 8.22
N VAL A 65 -2.40 10.48 8.47
CA VAL A 65 -2.14 9.35 7.56
C VAL A 65 -3.47 8.73 7.15
N VAL A 66 -3.80 8.82 5.86
CA VAL A 66 -4.98 8.21 5.26
C VAL A 66 -4.56 7.04 4.39
N THR A 67 -5.10 5.86 4.68
CA THR A 67 -4.82 4.63 3.94
C THR A 67 -6.03 4.21 3.12
N ILE A 68 -5.81 3.76 1.89
CA ILE A 68 -6.86 3.34 0.96
C ILE A 68 -6.58 1.89 0.52
N GLY A 69 -7.63 1.07 0.48
CA GLY A 69 -7.55 -0.35 0.16
C GLY A 69 -7.19 -1.20 1.37
N LYS A 70 -6.13 -2.00 1.26
CA LYS A 70 -5.67 -2.92 2.32
C LYS A 70 -4.40 -2.46 3.03
N VAL A 71 -4.01 -1.19 2.84
CA VAL A 71 -2.77 -0.68 3.44
C VAL A 71 -2.82 -0.76 4.95
N ASP A 72 -3.94 -0.43 5.59
CA ASP A 72 -4.04 -0.50 7.05
C ASP A 72 -3.86 -1.90 7.61
N ASP A 73 -4.45 -2.88 6.92
CA ASP A 73 -4.28 -4.30 7.15
C ASP A 73 -2.80 -4.72 7.09
N LEU A 74 -2.03 -4.21 6.11
CA LEU A 74 -0.59 -4.48 5.94
C LEU A 74 0.25 -3.92 7.09
N PHE A 75 -0.18 -2.81 7.67
CA PHE A 75 0.48 -2.14 8.80
C PHE A 75 -0.16 -2.48 10.15
N ALA A 76 -1.04 -3.48 10.22
CA ALA A 76 -1.75 -3.87 11.44
C ALA A 76 -2.49 -2.71 12.15
N GLY A 77 -2.99 -1.74 11.37
CA GLY A 77 -3.65 -0.52 11.87
C GLY A 77 -2.69 0.50 12.51
N ARG A 78 -1.38 0.28 12.46
CA ARG A 78 -0.37 1.09 13.15
C ARG A 78 -0.11 2.41 12.42
N GLY A 79 -0.13 3.52 13.15
CA GLY A 79 0.20 4.86 12.63
C GLY A 79 -0.83 5.44 11.67
N ILE A 80 -2.10 5.02 11.74
CA ILE A 80 -3.12 5.39 10.76
C ILE A 80 -4.17 6.29 11.40
N SER A 81 -4.47 7.42 10.75
CA SER A 81 -5.50 8.35 11.19
C SER A 81 -6.88 7.99 10.64
N LYS A 82 -6.94 7.49 9.40
CA LYS A 82 -8.17 7.07 8.73
C LYS A 82 -7.88 5.97 7.71
N ALA A 83 -8.68 4.91 7.73
CA ALA A 83 -8.65 3.86 6.72
C ALA A 83 -9.92 3.90 5.85
N VAL A 84 -9.76 3.77 4.53
CA VAL A 84 -10.83 3.66 3.55
C VAL A 84 -10.70 2.32 2.84
N HIS A 85 -11.59 1.39 3.17
CA HIS A 85 -11.60 0.06 2.56
C HIS A 85 -12.32 0.05 1.22
N THR A 86 -11.75 -0.66 0.25
CA THR A 86 -12.23 -0.76 -1.13
C THR A 86 -12.24 -2.22 -1.58
N SER A 87 -12.96 -2.52 -2.67
CA SER A 87 -13.11 -3.90 -3.16
C SER A 87 -12.41 -4.19 -4.49
N SER A 88 -11.97 -3.16 -5.20
CA SER A 88 -11.29 -3.24 -6.50
C SER A 88 -10.30 -2.08 -6.68
N ASP A 89 -9.44 -2.18 -7.70
CA ASP A 89 -8.54 -1.09 -8.09
C ASP A 89 -9.30 0.18 -8.55
N ASP A 90 -10.46 0.04 -9.18
CA ASP A 90 -11.32 1.18 -9.54
C ASP A 90 -11.86 1.91 -8.31
N ASP A 91 -12.32 1.15 -7.29
CA ASP A 91 -12.79 1.71 -6.02
C ASP A 91 -11.64 2.46 -5.31
N VAL A 92 -10.40 1.94 -5.40
CA VAL A 92 -9.19 2.60 -4.88
C VAL A 92 -8.98 3.95 -5.56
N MET A 93 -9.09 4.00 -6.89
CA MET A 93 -8.92 5.25 -7.64
C MET A 93 -10.02 6.27 -7.31
N ASP A 94 -11.29 5.84 -7.18
CA ASP A 94 -12.38 6.72 -6.74
C ASP A 94 -12.12 7.29 -5.33
N ALA A 95 -11.72 6.42 -4.41
CA ALA A 95 -11.38 6.82 -3.05
C ALA A 95 -10.18 7.76 -3.00
N LEU A 96 -9.18 7.56 -3.85
CA LEU A 96 -7.99 8.41 -3.96
C LEU A 96 -8.36 9.81 -4.46
N GLU A 97 -9.16 9.93 -5.50
CA GLU A 97 -9.69 11.21 -6.02
C GLU A 97 -10.42 12.00 -4.91
N SER A 98 -11.32 11.33 -4.18
CA SER A 98 -12.05 11.94 -3.06
C SER A 98 -11.13 12.31 -1.88
N THR A 99 -10.10 11.50 -1.61
CA THR A 99 -9.20 11.71 -0.49
C THR A 99 -8.23 12.86 -0.73
N LEU A 100 -7.73 13.02 -1.96
CA LEU A 100 -6.92 14.18 -2.37
C LEU A 100 -7.64 15.50 -2.08
N THR A 101 -8.95 15.56 -2.38
CA THR A 101 -9.75 16.77 -2.16
C THR A 101 -10.00 17.05 -0.68
N SER A 102 -10.14 16.01 0.15
CA SER A 102 -10.53 16.14 1.57
C SER A 102 -9.35 16.16 2.54
N THR A 103 -8.13 15.95 2.07
CA THR A 103 -6.92 15.86 2.90
C THR A 103 -5.92 16.95 2.48
N PRO A 104 -6.00 18.17 3.04
CA PRO A 104 -5.17 19.30 2.60
C PRO A 104 -3.69 19.17 2.97
N ARG A 105 -3.36 18.30 3.94
CA ARG A 105 -1.99 17.98 4.35
C ARG A 105 -1.98 16.60 4.99
N GLY A 106 -1.05 15.75 4.61
CA GLY A 106 -0.89 14.43 5.20
C GLY A 106 -0.14 13.47 4.28
N ILE A 107 -0.18 12.19 4.66
CA ILE A 107 0.21 11.08 3.79
C ILE A 107 -1.07 10.39 3.33
N ILE A 108 -1.22 10.22 2.02
CA ILE A 108 -2.24 9.35 1.44
C ILE A 108 -1.51 8.16 0.81
N MET A 109 -1.78 6.95 1.32
CA MET A 109 -1.20 5.71 0.78
C MET A 109 -2.32 4.83 0.25
N ALA A 110 -2.31 4.57 -1.05
CA ALA A 110 -3.25 3.68 -1.72
C ALA A 110 -2.54 2.41 -2.20
N ASN A 111 -3.19 1.25 -2.07
CA ASN A 111 -2.71 -0.01 -2.65
C ASN A 111 -3.75 -0.56 -3.62
N LEU A 112 -3.34 -0.73 -4.87
CA LEU A 112 -4.09 -1.35 -5.95
C LEU A 112 -3.71 -2.84 -5.99
N VAL A 113 -4.57 -3.69 -5.45
CA VAL A 113 -4.26 -5.08 -5.10
C VAL A 113 -4.71 -6.09 -6.15
N ASP A 114 -5.51 -5.67 -7.13
CA ASP A 114 -6.04 -6.60 -8.14
C ASP A 114 -4.93 -7.07 -9.08
N PHE A 115 -3.92 -6.22 -9.35
CA PHE A 115 -2.67 -6.62 -10.05
C PHE A 115 -2.08 -7.91 -9.49
N ASP A 116 -2.03 -8.05 -8.17
CA ASP A 116 -1.47 -9.22 -7.50
C ASP A 116 -2.49 -10.36 -7.36
N THR A 117 -3.66 -10.05 -6.77
CA THR A 117 -4.60 -11.07 -6.26
C THR A 117 -5.60 -11.57 -7.29
N VAL A 118 -5.88 -10.77 -8.32
CA VAL A 118 -6.81 -11.12 -9.40
C VAL A 118 -6.05 -11.59 -10.63
N TYR A 119 -4.92 -10.96 -10.96
CA TYR A 119 -4.22 -11.22 -12.21
C TYR A 119 -2.88 -11.97 -12.04
N GLY A 120 -1.96 -11.46 -11.23
CA GLY A 120 -0.61 -12.00 -11.05
C GLY A 120 -0.60 -13.45 -10.58
N HIS A 121 -1.11 -13.74 -9.39
CA HIS A 121 -1.18 -15.10 -8.85
C HIS A 121 -1.99 -16.10 -9.69
N ARG A 122 -2.81 -15.60 -10.64
CA ARG A 122 -3.64 -16.42 -11.54
C ARG A 122 -3.04 -16.58 -12.93
N ASN A 123 -1.86 -16.00 -13.18
CA ASN A 123 -1.19 -16.01 -14.47
C ASN A 123 -2.09 -15.52 -15.62
N ASP A 124 -2.94 -14.52 -15.34
CA ASP A 124 -3.82 -13.91 -16.33
C ASP A 124 -3.15 -12.70 -16.97
N VAL A 125 -2.35 -12.98 -18.00
CA VAL A 125 -1.59 -11.96 -18.75
C VAL A 125 -2.50 -10.88 -19.36
N LEU A 126 -3.64 -11.29 -19.95
CA LEU A 126 -4.53 -10.35 -20.64
C LEU A 126 -5.28 -9.48 -19.64
N GLY A 127 -5.74 -10.06 -18.52
CA GLY A 127 -6.36 -9.32 -17.43
C GLY A 127 -5.39 -8.33 -16.78
N TYR A 128 -4.14 -8.74 -16.53
CA TYR A 128 -3.10 -7.88 -15.99
C TYR A 128 -2.85 -6.66 -16.91
N ALA A 129 -2.67 -6.90 -18.21
CA ALA A 129 -2.47 -5.84 -19.19
C ALA A 129 -3.66 -4.88 -19.28
N ALA A 130 -4.89 -5.41 -19.29
CA ALA A 130 -6.10 -4.60 -19.32
C ALA A 130 -6.23 -3.72 -18.06
N ASN A 131 -5.88 -4.24 -16.88
CA ASN A 131 -5.91 -3.47 -15.64
C ASN A 131 -4.83 -2.38 -15.61
N LEU A 132 -3.65 -2.62 -16.20
CA LEU A 132 -2.62 -1.59 -16.36
C LEU A 132 -3.11 -0.44 -17.24
N GLU A 133 -3.73 -0.74 -18.39
CA GLU A 133 -4.31 0.29 -19.27
C GLU A 133 -5.47 1.04 -18.59
N GLN A 134 -6.24 0.36 -17.75
CA GLN A 134 -7.30 0.99 -16.97
C GLN A 134 -6.72 1.95 -15.94
N PHE A 135 -5.73 1.51 -15.16
CA PHE A 135 -5.01 2.35 -14.21
C PHE A 135 -4.42 3.59 -14.89
N ASP A 136 -3.80 3.45 -16.06
CA ASP A 136 -3.25 4.57 -16.84
C ASP A 136 -4.32 5.62 -17.20
N ARG A 137 -5.50 5.18 -17.69
CA ARG A 137 -6.64 6.08 -17.96
C ARG A 137 -7.14 6.81 -16.70
N ARG A 138 -7.19 6.10 -15.57
CA ARG A 138 -7.58 6.69 -14.28
C ARG A 138 -6.53 7.70 -13.80
N LEU A 139 -5.24 7.40 -13.96
CA LEU A 139 -4.14 8.28 -13.61
C LEU A 139 -4.18 9.59 -14.41
N ALA A 140 -4.48 9.54 -15.70
CA ALA A 140 -4.65 10.73 -16.54
C ALA A 140 -5.74 11.68 -16.01
N SER A 141 -6.79 11.13 -15.38
CA SER A 141 -7.88 11.90 -14.76
C SER A 141 -7.52 12.40 -13.36
N LEU A 142 -6.71 11.63 -12.61
CA LEU A 142 -6.29 11.95 -11.25
C LEU A 142 -5.22 13.06 -11.22
N LEU A 143 -4.18 12.98 -12.05
CA LEU A 143 -3.00 13.85 -11.98
C LEU A 143 -3.30 15.36 -11.98
N PRO A 144 -4.30 15.88 -12.74
CA PRO A 144 -4.68 17.29 -12.66
C PRO A 144 -5.18 17.77 -11.28
N HIS A 145 -5.56 16.85 -10.39
CA HIS A 145 -6.03 17.15 -9.04
C HIS A 145 -4.90 17.19 -7.99
N VAL A 146 -3.68 16.79 -8.36
CA VAL A 146 -2.50 16.88 -7.48
C VAL A 146 -2.17 18.36 -7.27
N GLN A 147 -2.09 18.80 -6.01
CA GLN A 147 -2.02 20.22 -5.66
C GLN A 147 -0.58 20.76 -5.71
N VAL A 148 -0.47 22.09 -5.60
CA VAL A 148 0.83 22.73 -5.45
C VAL A 148 1.46 22.35 -4.12
N GLY A 149 2.71 21.88 -4.16
CA GLY A 149 3.43 21.38 -2.99
C GLY A 149 3.25 19.89 -2.69
N ASP A 150 2.38 19.19 -3.43
CA ASP A 150 2.24 17.74 -3.31
C ASP A 150 3.39 16.98 -3.99
N LEU A 151 3.75 15.84 -3.40
CA LEU A 151 4.65 14.85 -3.97
C LEU A 151 3.85 13.58 -4.29
N PHE A 152 3.56 13.35 -5.57
CA PHE A 152 2.84 12.16 -6.03
C PHE A 152 3.83 11.07 -6.46
N ILE A 153 3.79 9.91 -5.81
CA ILE A 153 4.72 8.81 -6.04
C ILE A 153 3.96 7.55 -6.45
N ILE A 154 4.39 6.91 -7.53
CA ILE A 154 3.92 5.58 -7.95
C ILE A 154 5.08 4.60 -7.81
N THR A 155 4.83 3.47 -7.15
CA THR A 155 5.80 2.38 -7.02
C THR A 155 5.09 1.04 -6.86
N ALA A 156 5.86 -0.04 -6.71
CA ALA A 156 5.39 -1.37 -6.37
C ALA A 156 6.22 -1.93 -5.20
N ASP A 157 5.80 -3.05 -4.65
CA ASP A 157 6.44 -3.73 -3.52
C ASP A 157 7.17 -5.02 -3.92
N HIS A 158 6.83 -5.61 -5.06
CA HIS A 158 7.52 -6.75 -5.66
C HIS A 158 7.07 -6.95 -7.12
N GLY A 159 7.60 -7.98 -7.79
CA GLY A 159 7.06 -8.49 -9.05
C GLY A 159 6.02 -9.59 -8.80
N ASN A 160 5.17 -9.81 -9.79
CA ASN A 160 4.31 -11.00 -9.88
C ASN A 160 4.03 -11.28 -11.36
N ASP A 161 5.03 -11.82 -12.06
CA ASP A 161 5.02 -12.03 -13.51
C ASP A 161 4.00 -13.11 -13.94
N PRO A 162 2.87 -12.72 -14.58
CA PRO A 162 1.81 -13.64 -14.96
C PRO A 162 2.17 -14.53 -16.16
N THR A 163 3.36 -14.36 -16.75
CA THR A 163 3.84 -15.16 -17.89
C THR A 163 4.66 -16.37 -17.45
N THR A 164 4.98 -16.47 -16.15
CA THR A 164 5.71 -17.61 -15.60
C THR A 164 4.77 -18.72 -15.13
N PRO A 165 5.26 -19.97 -14.98
CA PRO A 165 4.46 -21.04 -14.37
C PRO A 165 4.26 -20.88 -12.86
N SER A 166 4.97 -19.94 -12.22
CA SER A 166 4.84 -19.69 -10.78
C SER A 166 3.46 -19.17 -10.44
N THR A 167 2.97 -19.45 -9.24
CA THR A 167 1.82 -18.74 -8.65
C THR A 167 2.25 -17.94 -7.44
N ASP A 168 3.56 -17.74 -7.27
CA ASP A 168 4.19 -16.95 -6.21
C ASP A 168 4.90 -15.75 -6.82
N HIS A 169 5.20 -14.76 -5.99
CA HIS A 169 5.83 -13.50 -6.39
C HIS A 169 7.21 -13.70 -7.04
N SER A 170 7.58 -12.75 -7.90
CA SER A 170 8.89 -12.68 -8.55
C SER A 170 9.75 -11.60 -7.90
N ARG A 171 11.07 -11.88 -7.78
CA ARG A 171 12.04 -10.93 -7.22
C ARG A 171 12.52 -9.97 -8.29
N GLU A 172 11.84 -8.84 -8.41
CA GLU A 172 12.08 -7.83 -9.45
C GLU A 172 12.42 -6.45 -8.89
N TYR A 173 12.98 -5.60 -9.74
CA TYR A 173 13.00 -4.16 -9.48
C TYR A 173 11.59 -3.59 -9.60
N VAL A 174 11.30 -2.55 -8.82
CA VAL A 174 10.02 -1.84 -8.87
C VAL A 174 10.22 -0.45 -9.47
N PRO A 175 9.25 0.10 -10.22
CA PRO A 175 9.35 1.46 -10.72
C PRO A 175 9.26 2.45 -9.55
N VAL A 176 9.89 3.62 -9.70
CA VAL A 176 9.64 4.78 -8.84
C VAL A 176 9.40 5.96 -9.78
N LEU A 177 8.13 6.33 -9.92
CA LEU A 177 7.71 7.48 -10.72
C LEU A 177 7.25 8.59 -9.78
N ILE A 178 7.73 9.80 -10.00
CA ILE A 178 7.48 10.93 -9.10
C ILE A 178 6.97 12.11 -9.93
N SER A 179 5.89 12.72 -9.47
CA SER A 179 5.25 13.87 -10.11
C SER A 179 4.83 14.89 -9.06
N GLY A 180 4.67 16.13 -9.49
CA GLY A 180 4.27 17.24 -8.63
C GLY A 180 4.77 18.57 -9.19
N SER A 181 4.07 19.65 -8.86
CA SER A 181 4.46 21.00 -9.33
C SER A 181 5.82 21.46 -8.78
N SER A 182 6.24 20.95 -7.63
CA SER A 182 7.54 21.23 -7.01
C SER A 182 8.61 20.18 -7.36
N VAL A 183 8.32 19.29 -8.31
CA VAL A 183 9.23 18.23 -8.75
C VAL A 183 9.88 18.62 -10.08
N ARG A 184 11.21 18.53 -10.15
CA ARG A 184 11.99 18.79 -11.36
C ARG A 184 11.70 17.71 -12.40
N ALA A 185 11.02 18.11 -13.47
CA ALA A 185 10.69 17.22 -14.60
C ALA A 185 11.95 16.62 -15.25
N GLY A 186 11.87 15.35 -15.66
CA GLY A 186 12.95 14.64 -16.35
C GLY A 186 14.13 14.21 -15.47
N THR A 187 14.03 14.39 -14.14
CA THR A 187 15.07 13.95 -13.21
C THR A 187 15.12 12.42 -13.14
N ASN A 188 16.29 11.86 -13.44
CA ASN A 188 16.57 10.45 -13.22
C ASN A 188 17.21 10.27 -11.83
N VAL A 189 16.46 9.69 -10.89
CA VAL A 189 16.91 9.41 -9.51
C VAL A 189 17.80 8.16 -9.38
N GLY A 190 18.13 7.54 -10.52
CA GLY A 190 18.90 6.31 -10.62
C GLY A 190 18.18 5.11 -10.01
N THR A 191 18.90 3.98 -9.94
CA THR A 191 18.44 2.80 -9.20
C THR A 191 18.59 3.05 -7.71
N ARG A 192 17.49 2.99 -6.96
CA ARG A 192 17.50 3.12 -5.50
C ARG A 192 18.03 1.85 -4.84
N SER A 193 18.73 2.02 -3.72
CA SER A 193 19.37 0.91 -3.01
C SER A 193 18.39 0.10 -2.16
N SER A 194 17.27 0.73 -1.78
CA SER A 194 16.23 0.15 -0.93
C SER A 194 14.89 0.84 -1.16
N PHE A 195 13.78 0.13 -0.93
CA PHE A 195 12.43 0.73 -0.90
C PHE A 195 12.30 1.78 0.21
N ALA A 196 13.11 1.65 1.27
CA ALA A 196 13.15 2.61 2.36
C ALA A 196 13.54 4.02 1.90
N ASP A 197 14.22 4.17 0.75
CA ASP A 197 14.57 5.47 0.18
C ASP A 197 13.32 6.33 -0.10
N VAL A 198 12.21 5.71 -0.55
CA VAL A 198 10.94 6.43 -0.76
C VAL A 198 10.39 6.94 0.57
N GLY A 199 10.35 6.09 1.60
CA GLY A 199 9.90 6.47 2.94
C GLY A 199 10.74 7.58 3.54
N GLN A 200 12.07 7.51 3.37
CA GLN A 200 13.01 8.52 3.86
C GLN A 200 12.83 9.86 3.13
N THR A 201 12.58 9.85 1.82
CA THR A 201 12.25 11.05 1.02
C THR A 201 10.95 11.71 1.49
N ILE A 202 9.90 10.92 1.75
CA ILE A 202 8.62 11.44 2.28
C ILE A 202 8.82 12.03 3.69
N ALA A 203 9.58 11.35 4.55
CA ALA A 203 9.88 11.84 5.88
C ALA A 203 10.59 13.20 5.85
N GLU A 204 11.59 13.37 4.98
CA GLU A 204 12.29 14.65 4.80
C GLU A 204 11.34 15.74 4.28
N GLY A 205 10.53 15.44 3.25
CA GLY A 205 9.61 16.42 2.66
C GLY A 205 8.53 16.92 3.62
N LEU A 206 8.15 16.10 4.60
CA LEU A 206 7.20 16.47 5.65
C LEU A 206 7.87 17.09 6.89
N GLY A 207 9.21 17.17 6.93
CA GLY A 207 9.96 17.66 8.09
C GLY A 207 9.89 16.72 9.30
N LEU A 208 9.71 15.43 9.07
CA LEU A 208 9.66 14.41 10.14
C LEU A 208 11.08 14.04 10.58
N LYS A 209 11.18 13.40 11.76
CA LYS A 209 12.44 12.79 12.20
C LYS A 209 12.85 11.69 11.20
N PRO A 210 14.16 11.53 10.89
CA PRO A 210 14.64 10.47 10.00
C PRO A 210 14.17 9.08 10.43
N LEU A 211 13.94 8.21 9.45
CA LEU A 211 13.67 6.80 9.66
C LEU A 211 15.00 6.07 9.94
N GLU A 212 14.90 4.82 10.38
CA GLU A 212 16.08 3.99 10.67
C GLU A 212 16.78 3.51 9.40
N SER A 213 16.13 3.59 8.24
CA SER A 213 16.61 3.02 6.98
C SER A 213 16.20 3.87 5.79
N GLY A 214 17.00 3.78 4.73
CA GLY A 214 16.82 4.50 3.48
C GLY A 214 17.68 5.76 3.38
N MET A 215 17.91 6.19 2.16
CA MET A 215 18.57 7.46 1.83
C MET A 215 17.60 8.29 1.00
N SER A 216 17.25 9.46 1.54
CA SER A 216 16.41 10.41 0.82
C SER A 216 17.09 10.87 -0.46
N PHE A 217 16.27 11.10 -1.47
CA PHE A 217 16.64 11.72 -2.74
C PHE A 217 15.85 13.00 -2.99
N LEU A 218 15.27 13.59 -1.95
CA LEU A 218 14.43 14.80 -2.07
C LEU A 218 15.20 15.95 -2.73
N SER A 219 16.46 16.16 -2.36
CA SER A 219 17.32 17.21 -2.94
C SER A 219 17.62 17.00 -4.43
N GLU A 220 17.51 15.77 -4.93
CA GLU A 220 17.71 15.46 -6.35
C GLU A 220 16.50 15.91 -7.19
N ILE A 221 15.30 15.82 -6.62
CA ILE A 221 14.02 16.00 -7.32
C ILE A 221 13.33 17.32 -7.03
N ALA A 222 13.58 17.96 -5.88
CA ALA A 222 12.88 19.18 -5.51
C ALA A 222 13.34 20.36 -6.38
N LEU A 223 12.40 21.18 -6.81
CA LEU A 223 12.71 22.53 -7.28
C LEU A 223 13.16 23.36 -6.06
N GLU A 224 14.33 24.00 -6.15
CA GLU A 224 14.77 24.93 -5.11
C GLU A 224 13.70 26.02 -4.94
N ALA A 225 13.38 26.33 -3.68
CA ALA A 225 12.42 27.38 -3.31
C ALA A 225 12.97 28.78 -3.59
#